data_AF-A0A2V9M0J0-F1
#
_entry.id   AF-A0A2V9M0J0-F1
#
_cell.length_a   1.000
_cell.length_b   1.000
_cell.length_c   1.000
_cell.angle_alpha   90.00
_cell.angle_beta   90.00
_cell.angle_gamma   90.00
#
_symmetry.space_group_name_H-M   'P 1'
#
loop_
_entity.id
_entity.type
_entity.pdbx_description
1 polymer ?
#
loop_
_entity_poly.entity_id
_entity_poly.type
_entity_poly.pdbx_seq_one_letter_code
_entity_poly.pdbx_strand_id
1 'polypeptide(L)'
;MRRFCWLSLTLMTVLSALLVCIPAFLIRPFVAQTQRGLALSYQMRSLSPTWTLAFLVIGILLTLQLWYSSLPRLRKSLIGLFLLILAASAVMARQNHFEWMFHPLLQPGYVSISKATHVKDADMVLGIRLGGDSRAYPISLMAYHHLVNDVVAGQPLVVTY
;
A
#
# COMPACT_ATOMS: atom_id res chain seq x y z
N MET A 1 -11.18 -31.16 -20.25
CA MET A 1 -10.07 -30.19 -20.16
C MET A 1 -10.52 -28.72 -20.08
N ARG A 2 -11.23 -28.16 -21.07
CA ARG A 2 -11.61 -26.72 -21.05
C ARG A 2 -12.38 -26.26 -19.80
N ARG A 3 -13.40 -27.01 -19.35
CA ARG A 3 -14.18 -26.67 -18.14
C ARG A 3 -13.29 -26.57 -16.90
N PHE A 4 -12.31 -27.48 -16.78
CA PHE A 4 -11.34 -27.47 -15.70
C PHE A 4 -10.46 -26.22 -15.75
N CYS A 5 -9.93 -25.82 -16.91
CA CYS A 5 -9.15 -24.59 -17.06
C CYS A 5 -9.93 -23.34 -16.61
N TRP A 6 -11.22 -23.24 -16.98
CA TRP A 6 -12.07 -22.12 -16.54
C TRP A 6 -12.34 -22.12 -15.04
N LEU A 7 -12.62 -23.28 -14.45
CA LEU A 7 -12.81 -23.42 -13.01
C LEU A 7 -11.55 -23.04 -12.24
N SER A 8 -10.39 -23.56 -12.65
CA SER A 8 -9.11 -23.25 -12.03
C SER A 8 -8.77 -21.76 -12.13
N LEU A 9 -8.93 -21.16 -13.33
CA LEU A 9 -8.68 -19.73 -13.53
C LEU A 9 -9.59 -18.88 -12.63
N THR A 10 -10.88 -19.21 -12.57
CA THR A 10 -11.85 -18.50 -11.73
C THR A 10 -11.48 -18.60 -10.25
N LEU A 11 -11.21 -19.82 -9.76
CA LEU A 11 -10.85 -20.07 -8.37
C LEU A 11 -9.57 -19.30 -7.99
N MET A 12 -8.55 -19.36 -8.83
CA MET A 12 -7.29 -18.67 -8.59
C MET A 12 -7.46 -17.15 -8.60
N THR A 13 -8.28 -16.59 -9.50
CA THR A 13 -8.56 -15.15 -9.50
C THR A 13 -9.26 -14.73 -8.21
N VAL A 14 -10.28 -15.48 -7.76
CA VAL A 14 -11.00 -15.19 -6.52
C VAL A 14 -10.06 -15.27 -5.32
N LEU A 15 -9.29 -16.36 -5.19
CA LEU A 15 -8.33 -16.52 -4.11
C LEU A 15 -7.25 -15.43 -4.10
N SER A 16 -6.73 -15.07 -5.27
CA SER A 16 -5.74 -13.98 -5.42
C SER A 16 -6.30 -12.65 -4.94
N ALA A 17 -7.54 -12.31 -5.31
CA ALA A 17 -8.21 -11.11 -4.86
C ALA A 17 -8.47 -11.13 -3.33
N LEU A 18 -8.94 -12.24 -2.78
CA LEU A 18 -9.18 -12.39 -1.34
C LEU A 18 -7.90 -12.24 -0.51
N LEU A 19 -6.76 -12.77 -0.99
CA LEU A 19 -5.46 -12.62 -0.34
C LEU A 19 -5.03 -11.15 -0.19
N VAL A 20 -5.51 -10.27 -1.07
CA VAL A 20 -5.20 -8.82 -1.04
C VAL A 20 -6.28 -8.04 -0.30
N CYS A 21 -7.55 -8.31 -0.57
CA CYS A 21 -8.68 -7.52 -0.05
C CYS A 21 -8.96 -7.78 1.44
N ILE A 22 -8.81 -9.02 1.91
CA ILE A 22 -9.11 -9.34 3.33
C ILE A 22 -8.17 -8.57 4.27
N PRO A 23 -6.82 -8.61 4.11
CA PRO A 23 -5.95 -7.81 4.96
C PRO A 23 -6.23 -6.32 4.86
N ALA A 24 -6.46 -5.80 3.64
CA ALA A 24 -6.77 -4.38 3.41
C ALA A 24 -8.01 -3.91 4.20
N PHE A 25 -9.04 -4.76 4.30
CA PHE A 25 -10.26 -4.41 5.04
C PHE A 25 -10.11 -4.58 6.55
N LEU A 26 -9.42 -5.63 7.00
CA LEU A 26 -9.26 -5.95 8.43
C LEU A 26 -8.33 -4.98 9.17
N ILE A 27 -7.29 -4.47 8.51
CA ILE A 27 -6.32 -3.54 9.11
C ILE A 27 -6.51 -2.09 8.64
N ARG A 28 -7.71 -1.75 8.16
CA ARG A 28 -7.99 -0.39 7.69
C ARG A 28 -7.76 0.65 8.81
N PRO A 29 -7.27 1.85 8.47
CA PRO A 29 -7.11 2.95 9.40
C PRO A 29 -8.43 3.38 10.06
N PHE A 30 -8.32 4.07 11.20
CA PHE A 30 -9.44 4.72 11.90
C PHE A 30 -10.54 3.80 12.44
N VAL A 31 -10.30 2.49 12.49
CA VAL A 31 -11.20 1.50 13.10
C VAL A 31 -10.42 0.64 14.09
N ALA A 32 -11.03 0.32 15.23
CA ALA A 32 -10.42 -0.57 16.22
C ALA A 32 -10.17 -1.96 15.63
N GLN A 33 -8.95 -2.48 15.82
CA GLN A 33 -8.52 -3.76 15.28
C GLN A 33 -8.53 -4.83 16.38
N THR A 34 -8.94 -6.05 16.03
CA THR A 34 -8.88 -7.18 16.96
C THR A 34 -7.54 -7.90 16.82
N GLN A 35 -7.04 -8.49 17.91
CA GLN A 35 -5.79 -9.27 17.90
C GLN A 35 -5.81 -10.38 16.85
N ARG A 36 -6.94 -11.11 16.73
CA ARG A 36 -7.12 -12.18 15.74
C ARG A 36 -7.12 -11.63 14.31
N GLY A 37 -7.83 -10.53 14.06
CA GLY A 37 -7.88 -9.90 12.74
C GLY A 37 -6.50 -9.42 12.29
N LEU A 38 -5.72 -8.85 13.22
CA LEU A 38 -4.36 -8.42 12.96
C LEU A 38 -3.44 -9.60 12.64
N ALA A 39 -3.45 -10.64 13.47
CA ALA A 39 -2.63 -11.84 13.27
C ALA A 39 -2.93 -12.52 11.92
N LEU A 40 -4.20 -12.73 11.61
CA LEU A 40 -4.63 -13.27 10.33
C LEU A 40 -4.15 -12.40 9.16
N SER A 41 -4.32 -11.08 9.26
CA SER A 41 -3.92 -10.16 8.20
C SER A 41 -2.43 -10.17 7.93
N TYR A 42 -1.59 -10.21 8.96
CA TYR A 42 -0.14 -10.30 8.80
C TYR A 42 0.29 -11.65 8.23
N GLN A 43 -0.34 -12.75 8.64
CA GLN A 43 -0.08 -14.07 8.05
C GLN A 43 -0.48 -14.10 6.57
N MET A 44 -1.61 -13.51 6.21
CA MET A 44 -2.04 -13.40 4.82
C MET A 44 -1.10 -12.49 4.02
N ARG A 45 -0.66 -11.35 4.57
CA ARG A 45 0.28 -10.42 3.92
C ARG A 45 1.67 -11.03 3.71
N SER A 46 2.12 -11.92 4.59
CA SER A 46 3.41 -12.60 4.39
C SER A 46 3.34 -13.66 3.29
N LEU A 47 2.18 -14.30 3.12
CA LEU A 47 1.93 -15.32 2.11
C LEU A 47 1.48 -14.74 0.76
N SER A 48 0.82 -13.58 0.74
CA SER A 48 0.21 -13.03 -0.47
C SER A 48 1.20 -12.83 -1.64
N PRO A 49 2.45 -12.34 -1.47
CA PRO A 49 3.33 -12.08 -2.61
C PRO A 49 3.71 -13.35 -3.38
N THR A 50 3.88 -14.48 -2.69
CA THR A 50 4.28 -15.76 -3.29
C THR A 50 3.09 -16.41 -3.99
N TRP A 51 1.94 -16.51 -3.31
CA TRP A 51 0.75 -17.16 -3.87
C TRP A 51 0.13 -16.37 -5.02
N THR A 52 0.02 -15.05 -4.92
CA THR A 52 -0.51 -14.23 -6.03
C THR A 52 0.37 -14.29 -7.27
N LEU A 53 1.71 -14.42 -7.10
CA LEU A 53 2.63 -14.63 -8.22
C LEU A 53 2.49 -16.02 -8.82
N ALA A 54 2.41 -17.06 -7.99
CA ALA A 54 2.15 -18.42 -8.47
C ALA A 54 0.84 -18.51 -9.25
N PHE A 55 -0.22 -17.86 -8.75
CA PHE A 55 -1.50 -17.77 -9.45
C PHE A 55 -1.42 -16.99 -10.75
N LEU A 56 -0.64 -15.91 -10.81
CA LEU A 56 -0.41 -15.17 -12.06
C LEU A 56 0.32 -16.04 -13.09
N VAL A 57 1.41 -16.72 -12.71
CA VAL A 57 2.18 -17.58 -13.61
C VAL A 57 1.33 -18.71 -14.18
N ILE A 58 0.63 -19.46 -13.30
CA ILE A 58 -0.26 -20.54 -13.73
C ILE A 58 -1.43 -19.97 -14.54
N GLY A 59 -1.96 -18.80 -14.17
CA GLY A 59 -3.03 -18.11 -14.89
C GLY A 59 -2.64 -17.69 -16.31
N ILE A 60 -1.39 -17.27 -16.54
CA ILE A 60 -0.84 -17.00 -17.87
C ILE A 60 -0.83 -18.28 -18.70
N LEU A 61 -0.36 -19.40 -18.15
CA LEU A 61 -0.32 -20.69 -18.86
C LEU A 61 -1.73 -21.17 -19.24
N LEU A 62 -2.69 -21.08 -18.32
CA LEU A 62 -4.09 -21.42 -18.58
C LEU A 62 -4.73 -20.48 -19.63
N THR A 63 -4.38 -19.19 -19.57
CA THR A 63 -4.82 -18.18 -20.53
C THR A 63 -4.32 -18.51 -21.93
N LEU A 64 -3.04 -18.84 -22.09
CA LEU A 64 -2.47 -19.24 -23.38
C LEU A 64 -3.19 -20.48 -23.93
N GLN A 65 -3.39 -21.50 -23.11
CA GLN A 65 -4.10 -22.72 -23.50
C GLN A 65 -5.54 -22.43 -23.97
N LEU A 66 -6.25 -21.52 -23.29
CA LEU A 66 -7.61 -21.13 -23.67
C LEU A 66 -7.64 -20.18 -24.87
N TRP A 67 -6.61 -19.36 -25.07
CA TRP A 67 -6.54 -18.37 -26.16
C TRP A 67 -6.48 -19.01 -27.54
N TYR A 68 -5.75 -20.13 -27.67
CA TYR A 68 -5.66 -20.92 -28.90
C TYR A 68 -6.93 -21.74 -29.19
N SER A 69 -7.93 -21.72 -28.30
CA SER A 69 -9.23 -22.32 -28.58
C SER A 69 -10.12 -21.39 -29.40
N SER A 70 -10.98 -21.96 -30.26
CA SER A 70 -12.00 -21.25 -31.05
C SER A 70 -13.12 -20.68 -30.16
N LEU A 71 -12.79 -19.71 -29.30
CA LEU A 71 -13.70 -19.03 -28.39
C LEU A 71 -14.25 -17.74 -29.01
N PRO A 72 -15.52 -17.37 -28.73
CA PRO A 72 -16.08 -16.09 -29.12
C PRO A 72 -15.35 -14.92 -28.45
N ARG A 73 -15.42 -13.73 -29.06
CA ARG A 73 -14.73 -12.51 -28.58
C ARG A 73 -15.01 -12.21 -27.10
N LEU A 74 -16.27 -12.32 -26.66
CA LEU A 74 -16.65 -12.09 -25.26
C LEU A 74 -15.87 -12.96 -24.27
N ARG A 75 -15.66 -14.25 -24.58
CA ARG A 75 -14.90 -15.16 -23.72
C ARG A 75 -13.41 -14.82 -23.72
N LYS A 76 -12.86 -14.33 -24.84
CA LYS A 76 -11.48 -13.84 -24.90
C LYS A 76 -11.30 -12.57 -24.05
N SER A 77 -12.26 -11.65 -24.10
CA SER A 77 -12.28 -10.47 -23.22
C SER A 77 -12.35 -10.86 -21.74
N LEU A 78 -13.16 -11.88 -21.39
CA LEU A 78 -13.25 -12.38 -20.02
C LEU A 78 -11.92 -13.00 -19.52
N ILE A 79 -11.21 -13.74 -20.37
CA ILE A 79 -9.87 -14.25 -20.04
C ILE A 79 -8.90 -13.08 -19.79
N GLY A 80 -8.95 -12.04 -20.63
CA GLY A 80 -8.18 -10.82 -20.42
C GLY A 80 -8.48 -10.14 -19.07
N LEU A 81 -9.75 -10.10 -18.67
CA LEU A 81 -10.15 -9.57 -17.36
C LEU A 81 -9.59 -10.40 -16.20
N PHE A 82 -9.66 -11.74 -16.28
CA PHE A 82 -9.06 -12.60 -15.25
C PHE A 82 -7.55 -12.38 -15.12
N LEU A 83 -6.85 -12.27 -16.25
CA LEU A 83 -5.41 -12.00 -16.26
C LEU A 83 -5.10 -10.63 -15.66
N LEU A 84 -5.90 -9.61 -15.97
CA LEU A 84 -5.78 -8.28 -15.39
C LEU A 84 -5.93 -8.31 -13.87
N ILE A 85 -6.95 -9.01 -13.34
CA ILE A 85 -7.17 -9.11 -11.89
C ILE A 85 -6.03 -9.88 -11.22
N LEU A 86 -5.54 -10.96 -11.83
CA LEU A 86 -4.38 -11.71 -11.31
C LEU A 86 -3.12 -10.84 -11.27
N ALA A 87 -2.86 -10.07 -12.33
CA ALA A 87 -1.72 -9.16 -12.39
C ALA A 87 -1.85 -8.04 -11.36
N ALA A 88 -3.03 -7.41 -11.27
CA ALA A 88 -3.31 -6.39 -10.27
C ALA A 88 -3.15 -6.92 -8.84
N SER A 89 -3.66 -8.12 -8.55
CA SER A 89 -3.50 -8.75 -7.23
C SER A 89 -2.04 -9.05 -6.90
N ALA A 90 -1.25 -9.53 -7.86
CA ALA A 90 0.18 -9.75 -7.66
C ALA A 90 0.94 -8.44 -7.39
N VAL A 91 0.60 -7.36 -8.11
CA VAL A 91 1.21 -6.05 -7.88
C VAL A 91 0.79 -5.48 -6.51
N MET A 92 -0.50 -5.54 -6.17
CA MET A 92 -1.02 -5.02 -4.90
C MET A 92 -0.53 -5.81 -3.68
N ALA A 93 -0.32 -7.12 -3.81
CA ALA A 93 0.23 -7.94 -2.72
C ALA A 93 1.65 -7.51 -2.30
N ARG A 94 2.36 -6.72 -3.11
CA ARG A 94 3.72 -6.23 -2.86
C ARG A 94 3.76 -4.77 -2.42
N GLN A 95 2.62 -4.09 -2.39
CA GLN A 95 2.54 -2.68 -2.06
C GLN A 95 1.80 -2.48 -0.76
N ASN A 96 2.25 -1.51 0.03
CA ASN A 96 1.50 -1.03 1.18
C ASN A 96 0.61 0.12 0.73
N HIS A 97 -0.62 -0.17 0.33
CA HIS A 97 -1.56 0.84 -0.19
C HIS A 97 -1.95 1.91 0.86
N PHE A 98 -1.73 1.65 2.15
CA PHE A 98 -1.91 2.66 3.19
C PHE A 98 -0.88 3.79 3.12
N GLU A 99 0.30 3.56 2.52
CA GLU A 99 1.29 4.61 2.27
C GLU A 99 0.76 5.65 1.28
N TRP A 100 -0.22 5.31 0.43
CA TRP A 100 -0.81 6.28 -0.49
C TRP A 100 -1.69 7.31 0.22
N MET A 101 -2.08 7.05 1.47
CA MET A 101 -2.82 8.00 2.29
C MET A 101 -1.93 9.10 2.85
N PHE A 102 -0.63 8.84 2.99
CA PHE A 102 0.34 9.71 3.64
C PHE A 102 1.48 10.03 2.67
N HIS A 103 1.50 11.25 2.15
CA HIS A 103 2.55 11.64 1.22
C HIS A 103 3.85 11.91 1.97
N PRO A 104 5.00 11.34 1.56
CA PRO A 104 6.27 11.64 2.19
C PRO A 104 6.68 13.10 1.94
N LEU A 105 7.22 13.77 2.96
CA LEU A 105 7.78 15.11 2.83
C LEU A 105 9.24 15.03 2.36
N LEU A 106 9.44 14.87 1.05
CA LEU A 106 10.77 14.65 0.45
C LEU A 106 11.70 15.87 0.58
N GLN A 107 11.12 17.08 0.57
CA GLN A 107 11.86 18.34 0.64
C GLN A 107 11.18 19.26 1.66
N PRO A 108 11.53 19.16 2.96
CA PRO A 108 10.96 20.04 3.97
C PRO A 108 11.39 21.49 3.73
N GLY A 109 10.40 22.37 3.63
CA GLY A 109 10.60 23.81 3.61
C GLY A 109 10.38 24.42 4.99
N TYR A 110 11.04 25.54 5.26
CA TYR A 110 10.93 26.25 6.53
C TYR A 110 10.43 27.67 6.32
N VAL A 111 9.65 28.15 7.27
CA VAL A 111 9.23 29.54 7.37
C VAL A 111 9.59 30.08 8.74
N SER A 112 9.86 31.38 8.83
CA SER A 112 10.00 32.05 10.12
C SER A 112 8.67 31.99 10.88
N ILE A 113 8.74 32.10 12.21
CA ILE A 113 7.55 32.14 13.09
C ILE A 113 6.52 33.16 12.60
N SER A 114 6.95 34.35 12.21
CA SER A 114 6.08 35.42 11.69
C SER A 114 5.35 35.08 10.40
N LYS A 115 5.82 34.10 9.63
CA LYS A 115 5.22 33.65 8.36
C LYS A 115 4.47 32.33 8.50
N ALA A 116 4.51 31.68 9.67
CA ALA A 116 3.88 30.39 9.93
C ALA A 116 2.37 30.52 10.22
N THR A 117 1.60 31.06 9.28
CA THR A 117 0.15 31.37 9.47
C THR A 117 -0.75 30.15 9.71
N HIS A 118 -0.24 28.94 9.47
CA HIS A 118 -0.94 27.66 9.64
C HIS A 118 -0.70 27.02 11.02
N VAL A 119 0.14 27.63 11.87
CA VAL A 119 0.46 27.16 13.23
C VAL A 119 -0.02 28.22 14.22
N LYS A 120 -0.89 27.83 15.14
CA LYS A 120 -1.42 28.71 16.20
C LYS A 120 -0.57 28.60 17.45
N ASP A 121 -0.65 29.61 18.33
CA ASP A 121 0.11 29.63 19.59
C ASP A 121 -0.16 28.43 20.52
N ALA A 122 -1.36 27.85 20.44
CA ALA A 122 -1.76 26.68 21.22
C ALA A 122 -1.44 25.33 20.55
N ASP A 123 -0.93 25.34 19.30
CA ASP A 123 -0.63 24.11 18.58
C ASP A 123 0.65 23.47 19.14
N MET A 124 0.63 22.15 19.27
CA MET A 124 1.81 21.40 19.70
C MET A 124 2.83 21.30 18.57
N VAL A 125 4.10 21.47 18.93
CA VAL A 125 5.24 21.31 18.02
C VAL A 125 6.30 20.41 18.66
N LEU A 126 7.00 19.64 17.84
CA LEU A 126 8.29 19.06 18.24
C LEU A 126 9.35 20.14 18.06
N GLY A 127 9.93 20.60 19.16
CA GLY A 127 11.01 21.59 19.14
C GLY A 127 12.37 20.93 19.18
N ILE A 128 13.30 21.39 18.34
CA ILE A 128 14.72 21.08 18.48
C ILE A 128 15.53 22.37 18.56
N ARG A 129 16.49 22.39 19.47
CA ARG A 129 17.54 23.40 19.51
C ARG A 129 18.88 22.70 19.54
N LEU A 130 19.67 22.92 18.50
CA LEU A 130 20.99 22.32 18.35
C LEU A 130 21.96 23.41 17.92
N GLY A 131 23.00 23.63 18.72
CA GLY A 131 23.88 24.79 18.56
C GLY A 131 23.09 26.11 18.62
N GLY A 132 23.23 26.92 17.56
CA GLY A 132 22.51 28.18 17.37
C GLY A 132 21.22 28.07 16.52
N ASP A 133 20.91 26.90 15.96
CA ASP A 133 19.73 26.68 15.13
C ASP A 133 18.58 26.14 15.99
N SER A 134 17.36 26.62 15.73
CA SER A 134 16.15 26.24 16.46
C SER A 134 15.02 26.03 15.47
N ARG A 135 14.39 24.85 15.50
CA ARG A 135 13.30 24.48 14.60
C ARG A 135 12.13 23.92 15.38
N ALA A 136 10.95 24.10 14.82
CA ALA A 136 9.70 23.58 15.34
C ALA A 136 8.98 22.82 14.20
N TYR A 137 8.60 21.58 14.47
CA TYR A 137 7.85 20.73 13.54
C TYR A 137 6.43 20.55 14.08
N PRO A 138 5.40 21.19 13.49
CA PRO A 138 4.03 21.09 13.97
C PRO A 138 3.53 19.64 13.98
N ILE A 139 2.92 19.22 15.09
CA ILE A 139 2.38 17.85 15.22
C ILE A 139 1.34 17.56 14.14
N SER A 140 0.56 18.58 13.74
CA SER A 140 -0.42 18.46 12.65
C SER A 140 0.20 18.05 11.31
N LEU A 141 1.40 18.55 10.98
CA LEU A 141 2.13 18.17 9.78
C LEU A 141 2.86 16.84 9.95
N MET A 142 3.46 16.62 11.13
CA MET A 142 4.12 15.36 11.46
C MET A 142 3.13 14.19 11.47
N ALA A 143 1.88 14.39 11.89
CA ALA A 143 0.87 13.35 11.89
C ALA A 143 0.43 12.91 10.50
N TYR A 144 0.65 13.74 9.48
CA TYR A 144 0.37 13.40 8.09
C TYR A 144 1.60 12.88 7.35
N HIS A 145 2.77 13.48 7.57
CA HIS A 145 4.00 13.11 6.86
C HIS A 145 4.82 12.02 7.56
N HIS A 146 4.58 11.79 8.86
CA HIS A 146 5.23 10.85 9.78
C HIS A 146 6.74 11.02 9.99
N LEU A 147 7.48 11.36 8.94
CA LEU A 147 8.92 11.43 8.91
C LEU A 147 9.36 12.72 8.21
N VAL A 148 10.29 13.44 8.84
CA VAL A 148 10.99 14.56 8.22
C VAL A 148 12.49 14.32 8.33
N ASN A 149 13.14 14.13 7.18
CA ASN A 149 14.60 14.08 7.08
C ASN A 149 15.12 15.51 7.05
N ASP A 150 15.95 15.88 8.02
CA ASP A 150 16.42 17.25 8.18
C ASP A 150 17.91 17.34 8.51
N VAL A 151 18.47 18.53 8.34
CA VAL A 151 19.82 18.88 8.78
C VAL A 151 19.73 20.16 9.62
N VAL A 152 20.00 20.04 10.91
CA VAL A 152 19.98 21.16 11.87
C VAL A 152 21.39 21.39 12.39
N ALA A 153 21.88 22.63 12.31
CA ALA A 153 23.27 22.97 12.67
C ALA A 153 24.34 22.04 12.01
N GLY A 154 24.08 21.58 10.79
CA GLY A 154 24.98 20.67 10.05
C GLY A 154 24.87 19.19 10.43
N GLN A 155 24.04 18.84 11.42
CA GLN A 155 23.83 17.46 11.83
C GLN A 155 22.57 16.86 11.16
N PRO A 156 22.70 15.74 10.43
CA PRO A 156 21.54 15.05 9.86
C PRO A 156 20.72 14.38 10.97
N LEU A 157 19.41 14.52 10.89
CA LEU A 157 18.47 13.92 11.83
C LEU A 157 17.16 13.53 11.13
N VAL A 158 16.41 12.64 11.79
CA VAL A 158 15.06 12.27 11.38
C VAL A 158 14.12 12.61 12.52
N VAL A 159 13.12 13.44 12.23
CA VAL A 159 12.04 13.76 13.16
C VAL A 159 10.89 12.79 12.91
N THR A 160 10.32 12.22 13.98
CA THR A 160 9.18 11.29 13.96
C THR A 160 8.28 11.54 15.17
N TYR A 161 7.00 11.17 15.08
CA TYR A 161 6.00 11.28 16.15
C TYR A 161 5.23 9.96 16.33
#